data_AF-A0A6J1HEW9-F1
#
_entry.id   AF-A0A6J1HEW9-F1
#
_cell.length_a   1.000
_cell.length_b   1.000
_cell.length_c   1.000
_cell.angle_alpha   90.00
_cell.angle_beta   90.00
_cell.angle_gamma   90.00
#
_symmetry.space_group_name_H-M   'P 1'
#
loop_
_entity.id
_entity.type
_entity.pdbx_description
1 polymer ?
#
loop_
_entity_poly.entity_id
_entity_poly.type
_entity_poly.pdbx_seq_one_letter_code
_entity_poly.pdbx_strand_id
1 'polypeptide(L)'
;MEIMTLEKLKENDERIQSTGEAEHVDEMHLRTHGHEHIITVEKSRSCSPIPIVNTNIISNFSRKVQISSLYGGLPVTSSEDRPNCMSNEKSQVHDGVFSDSNANPTFAQVISRETTGTASPVLSIGRASFTRGTSEKVRSEPSVSVTPSLSQVEPQFPLRLSVDRKSGIIGQQPQKLPEVVCSSEIEPRSDLGSAEARVQKLVENLNSNSLETIRAAIAELRSLAKLNTDNRIMITEHGAISFLVKLLYSTDAIVQEHAVTTLLNLSIYEDNRIAIAQADVIEPLIHVLGTGTPEAKENAAATFFSLAMVEENRVKIGRSEAIGPLVELLGNGTPRGRKDATTALFYLSMLPENKVKIVQAGAVQHLVELMDPSIGMGDKTVAVLANLSTIQEGKVEIGRGGGIPVLVEAIELGSARGKENAAAALLRICSSSNKFCIMAIQEGIIPPLVALSQSGTTRAKDKAQALLSLFRKHVHSNVEEVH
;
A
#
# COMPACT_ATOMS: atom_id res chain seq x y z
N MET A 1 -13.28 -3.23 20.34
CA MET A 1 -14.41 -3.74 19.53
C MET A 1 -14.68 -2.84 18.30
N GLU A 2 -13.64 -2.29 17.66
CA GLU A 2 -13.77 -1.43 16.46
C GLU A 2 -13.64 -2.22 15.15
N ILE A 3 -13.54 -3.53 15.25
CA ILE A 3 -13.03 -4.40 14.19
C ILE A 3 -13.99 -4.44 12.99
N MET A 4 -15.32 -4.56 13.20
CA MET A 4 -16.31 -4.67 12.10
C MET A 4 -16.36 -3.49 11.12
N THR A 5 -15.95 -2.28 11.52
CA THR A 5 -15.96 -1.11 10.64
C THR A 5 -14.69 -1.05 9.78
N LEU A 6 -13.54 -1.34 10.38
CA LEU A 6 -12.29 -1.53 9.64
C LEU A 6 -12.28 -2.81 8.79
N GLU A 7 -12.98 -3.88 9.20
CA GLU A 7 -13.15 -5.10 8.40
C GLU A 7 -13.93 -4.84 7.13
N LYS A 8 -15.03 -4.07 7.16
CA LYS A 8 -15.77 -3.74 5.93
C LYS A 8 -14.96 -2.85 4.98
N LEU A 9 -14.17 -1.91 5.52
CA LEU A 9 -13.24 -1.12 4.70
C LEU A 9 -12.10 -1.98 4.15
N LYS A 10 -11.54 -2.90 4.94
CA LYS A 10 -10.50 -3.85 4.54
C LYS A 10 -11.01 -4.87 3.51
N GLU A 11 -12.24 -5.35 3.64
CA GLU A 11 -12.86 -6.23 2.66
C GLU A 11 -13.10 -5.47 1.35
N ASN A 12 -13.50 -4.18 1.40
CA ASN A 12 -13.62 -3.36 0.20
C ASN A 12 -12.25 -3.07 -0.46
N ASP A 13 -11.22 -2.80 0.33
CA ASP A 13 -9.82 -2.64 -0.11
C ASP A 13 -9.26 -3.95 -0.72
N GLU A 14 -9.54 -5.10 -0.13
CA GLU A 14 -9.18 -6.42 -0.66
C GLU A 14 -9.95 -6.78 -1.93
N ARG A 15 -11.24 -6.40 -2.01
CA ARG A 15 -12.06 -6.51 -3.23
C ARG A 15 -11.48 -5.65 -4.35
N ILE A 16 -11.16 -4.38 -4.10
CA ILE A 16 -10.55 -3.45 -5.07
C ILE A 16 -9.19 -3.97 -5.56
N GLN A 17 -8.34 -4.46 -4.66
CA GLN A 17 -7.09 -5.14 -5.05
C GLN A 17 -7.32 -6.45 -5.82
N SER A 18 -8.48 -7.09 -5.68
CA SER A 18 -8.86 -8.31 -6.42
C SER A 18 -9.48 -8.05 -7.78
N THR A 19 -10.20 -6.94 -7.96
CA THR A 19 -10.76 -6.51 -9.25
C THR A 19 -9.74 -5.83 -10.14
N GLY A 20 -8.57 -5.47 -9.60
CA GLY A 20 -7.35 -5.28 -10.40
C GLY A 20 -7.12 -3.87 -10.93
N GLU A 21 -7.10 -2.85 -10.06
CA GLU A 21 -6.67 -1.48 -10.40
C GLU A 21 -5.31 -1.38 -11.12
N ALA A 22 -4.49 -2.44 -11.08
CA ALA A 22 -3.30 -2.60 -11.90
C ALA A 22 -3.55 -2.71 -13.42
N GLU A 23 -4.80 -2.71 -13.90
CA GLU A 23 -5.10 -2.38 -15.30
C GLU A 23 -4.89 -0.88 -15.59
N HIS A 24 -5.21 0.00 -14.63
CA HIS A 24 -5.23 1.44 -14.84
C HIS A 24 -3.82 2.07 -14.83
N VAL A 25 -2.91 1.57 -14.00
CA VAL A 25 -1.56 2.18 -13.81
C VAL A 25 -0.68 2.05 -15.06
N ASP A 26 -0.69 0.88 -15.72
CA ASP A 26 0.09 0.68 -16.96
C ASP A 26 -0.62 1.34 -18.17
N GLU A 27 -1.96 1.32 -18.25
CA GLU A 27 -2.69 1.99 -19.36
C GLU A 27 -2.56 3.53 -19.29
N MET A 28 -2.62 4.12 -18.10
CA MET A 28 -2.41 5.57 -17.92
C MET A 28 -0.96 5.98 -18.25
N HIS A 29 0.03 5.10 -18.06
CA HIS A 29 1.41 5.35 -18.53
C HIS A 29 1.50 5.38 -20.06
N LEU A 30 0.83 4.48 -20.78
CA LEU A 30 0.78 4.53 -22.26
C LEU A 30 0.13 5.85 -22.73
N ARG A 31 -0.97 6.28 -22.09
CA ARG A 31 -1.68 7.51 -22.47
C ARG A 31 -0.87 8.79 -22.19
N THR A 32 -0.05 8.82 -21.14
CA THR A 32 0.80 9.98 -20.81
C THR A 32 2.06 10.05 -21.67
N HIS A 33 2.82 8.96 -21.79
CA HIS A 33 4.05 8.93 -22.60
C HIS A 33 3.76 9.15 -24.10
N GLY A 34 2.58 8.73 -24.58
CA GLY A 34 2.11 9.04 -25.93
C GLY A 34 1.99 10.54 -26.20
N HIS A 35 1.48 11.33 -25.24
CA HIS A 35 1.34 12.78 -25.41
C HIS A 35 2.70 13.50 -25.36
N GLU A 36 3.61 13.12 -24.46
CA GLU A 36 4.94 13.74 -24.39
C GLU A 36 5.76 13.52 -25.67
N HIS A 37 5.70 12.32 -26.27
CA HIS A 37 6.34 12.06 -27.56
C HIS A 37 5.71 12.86 -28.71
N ILE A 38 4.38 13.00 -28.77
CA ILE A 38 3.70 13.82 -29.79
C ILE A 38 4.11 15.30 -29.67
N ILE A 39 4.05 15.86 -28.46
CA ILE A 39 4.41 17.27 -28.20
C ILE A 39 5.89 17.55 -28.51
N THR A 40 6.77 16.58 -28.24
CA THR A 40 8.21 16.70 -28.54
C THR A 40 8.49 16.63 -30.04
N VAL A 41 7.72 15.86 -30.81
CA VAL A 41 7.84 15.81 -32.28
C VAL A 41 7.35 17.10 -32.93
N GLU A 42 6.20 17.67 -32.51
CA GLU A 42 5.69 18.91 -33.13
C GLU A 42 6.61 20.12 -32.89
N LYS A 43 7.22 20.24 -31.70
CA LYS A 43 8.16 21.35 -31.39
C LYS A 43 9.44 21.36 -32.24
N SER A 44 9.71 20.32 -33.03
CA SER A 44 10.91 20.21 -33.89
C SER A 44 10.77 20.83 -35.29
N ARG A 45 9.58 21.35 -35.67
CA ARG A 45 9.32 21.87 -37.03
C ARG A 45 8.86 23.32 -37.05
N SER A 46 9.79 24.26 -36.84
CA SER A 46 9.58 25.71 -37.02
C SER A 46 10.48 26.26 -38.14
N CYS A 47 9.90 26.46 -39.32
CA CYS A 47 10.48 27.26 -40.42
C CYS A 47 9.38 28.00 -41.19
N SER A 48 9.78 29.03 -41.94
CA SER A 48 8.96 30.17 -42.40
C SER A 48 7.83 29.84 -43.41
N PRO A 49 6.79 30.71 -43.53
CA PRO A 49 5.57 30.46 -44.33
C PRO A 49 5.64 30.95 -45.80
N ILE A 50 4.47 30.95 -46.49
CA ILE A 50 4.09 31.51 -47.82
C ILE A 50 3.93 30.44 -48.94
N PRO A 51 2.82 30.38 -49.72
CA PRO A 51 1.42 30.77 -49.45
C PRO A 51 0.39 29.66 -49.87
N ILE A 52 -0.89 29.99 -49.94
CA ILE A 52 -2.00 29.10 -50.32
C ILE A 52 -2.10 28.90 -51.85
N VAL A 53 -2.29 27.66 -52.32
CA VAL A 53 -2.95 27.35 -53.61
C VAL A 53 -3.91 26.16 -53.42
N ASN A 54 -5.15 26.29 -53.91
CA ASN A 54 -6.17 25.24 -53.88
C ASN A 54 -5.96 24.20 -55.00
N THR A 55 -6.21 22.91 -54.72
CA THR A 55 -6.89 22.01 -55.69
C THR A 55 -7.52 20.79 -55.01
N ASN A 56 -8.70 20.40 -55.49
CA ASN A 56 -9.35 19.13 -55.14
C ASN A 56 -8.95 18.04 -56.13
N ILE A 57 -8.87 16.78 -55.67
CA ILE A 57 -9.15 15.49 -56.37
C ILE A 57 -8.91 14.40 -55.29
N ILE A 58 -9.92 13.74 -54.71
CA ILE A 58 -10.89 12.75 -55.23
C ILE A 58 -10.37 11.30 -55.22
N SER A 59 -11.03 10.47 -54.40
CA SER A 59 -11.21 9.01 -54.45
C SER A 59 -10.08 8.03 -54.02
N ASN A 60 -10.46 7.16 -53.09
CA ASN A 60 -10.35 5.69 -53.10
C ASN A 60 -9.14 5.00 -53.77
N PHE A 61 -8.48 4.08 -53.04
CA PHE A 61 -8.88 2.66 -53.16
C PHE A 61 -8.48 1.83 -51.92
N SER A 62 -8.84 0.55 -51.90
CA SER A 62 -8.66 -0.39 -50.79
C SER A 62 -8.06 -1.73 -51.25
N ARG A 63 -7.65 -2.56 -50.29
CA ARG A 63 -7.23 -3.99 -50.34
C ARG A 63 -5.75 -4.33 -50.58
N LYS A 64 -5.18 -4.96 -49.54
CA LYS A 64 -4.45 -6.24 -49.51
C LYS A 64 -4.01 -6.87 -50.85
N VAL A 65 -2.73 -7.27 -50.91
CA VAL A 65 -2.28 -8.56 -51.46
C VAL A 65 -1.16 -9.13 -50.56
N GLN A 66 -1.20 -10.44 -50.27
CA GLN A 66 -0.05 -11.27 -49.81
C GLN A 66 0.35 -12.19 -50.96
N ILE A 67 1.62 -12.65 -51.05
CA ILE A 67 2.03 -14.02 -51.51
C ILE A 67 3.57 -14.20 -51.50
N SER A 68 4.06 -15.43 -51.21
CA SER A 68 5.43 -16.01 -51.39
C SER A 68 6.66 -15.26 -50.81
N SER A 69 7.65 -15.84 -50.11
CA SER A 69 8.06 -17.23 -49.81
C SER A 69 8.55 -18.12 -50.97
N LEU A 70 9.88 -18.30 -51.10
CA LEU A 70 10.59 -19.61 -51.05
C LEU A 70 12.13 -19.48 -51.29
N TYR A 71 12.86 -20.59 -51.02
CA TYR A 71 14.32 -20.82 -51.15
C TYR A 71 15.26 -20.04 -50.19
N GLY A 72 16.32 -20.64 -49.62
CA GLY A 72 16.69 -22.07 -49.51
C GLY A 72 18.20 -22.34 -49.37
N GLY A 73 18.60 -23.33 -48.56
CA GLY A 73 19.92 -24.01 -48.65
C GLY A 73 21.06 -23.55 -47.71
N LEU A 74 21.36 -24.38 -46.70
CA LEU A 74 22.70 -24.63 -46.11
C LEU A 74 23.48 -25.64 -47.04
N PRO A 75 24.78 -26.05 -46.84
CA PRO A 75 25.50 -26.20 -45.54
C PRO A 75 27.07 -26.14 -45.49
N VAL A 76 27.65 -26.14 -44.26
CA VAL A 76 29.07 -26.46 -43.81
C VAL A 76 30.28 -25.79 -44.54
N THR A 77 31.56 -25.81 -44.12
CA THR A 77 32.38 -26.62 -43.14
C THR A 77 33.43 -25.81 -42.32
N SER A 78 33.77 -26.32 -41.13
CA SER A 78 35.01 -26.26 -40.33
C SER A 78 36.27 -25.44 -40.73
N SER A 79 36.98 -24.90 -39.72
CA SER A 79 38.35 -25.34 -39.34
C SER A 79 38.77 -24.80 -37.96
N GLU A 80 39.75 -25.45 -37.33
CA GLU A 80 40.38 -25.06 -36.05
C GLU A 80 41.71 -24.34 -36.30
N ASP A 81 42.23 -23.56 -35.33
CA ASP A 81 43.61 -23.75 -34.86
C ASP A 81 43.94 -23.03 -33.53
N ARG A 82 45.00 -23.47 -32.85
CA ARG A 82 45.66 -22.76 -31.71
C ARG A 82 47.09 -22.36 -32.11
N PRO A 83 47.79 -21.55 -31.29
CA PRO A 83 48.80 -22.19 -30.44
C PRO A 83 48.93 -21.61 -29.01
N ASN A 84 49.58 -22.38 -28.12
CA ASN A 84 49.98 -21.94 -26.78
C ASN A 84 51.24 -21.03 -26.85
N CYS A 85 51.42 -20.18 -25.84
CA CYS A 85 52.75 -19.95 -25.24
C CYS A 85 52.63 -19.71 -23.72
N MET A 86 53.69 -20.01 -22.98
CA MET A 86 53.75 -19.92 -21.50
C MET A 86 54.54 -18.68 -21.07
N SER A 87 54.29 -18.15 -19.86
CA SER A 87 55.29 -18.15 -18.76
C SER A 87 54.89 -17.28 -17.55
N ASN A 88 55.20 -17.83 -16.36
CA ASN A 88 55.61 -17.16 -15.11
C ASN A 88 54.68 -16.17 -14.38
N GLU A 89 54.34 -16.57 -13.15
CA GLU A 89 54.01 -15.68 -12.03
C GLU A 89 55.23 -14.84 -11.60
N LYS A 90 54.97 -13.69 -10.95
CA LYS A 90 55.61 -13.37 -9.66
C LYS A 90 54.91 -12.20 -8.94
N SER A 91 54.61 -12.41 -7.66
CA SER A 91 54.16 -11.36 -6.75
C SER A 91 55.29 -10.40 -6.40
N GLN A 92 54.96 -9.14 -6.12
CA GLN A 92 55.65 -8.40 -5.07
C GLN A 92 54.70 -7.41 -4.38
N VAL A 93 54.65 -7.51 -3.05
CA VAL A 93 54.02 -6.54 -2.15
C VAL A 93 55.09 -5.55 -1.72
N HIS A 94 54.74 -4.28 -1.55
CA HIS A 94 55.56 -3.38 -0.74
C HIS A 94 54.73 -2.29 -0.07
N ASP A 95 54.75 -2.26 1.25
CA ASP A 95 54.32 -1.12 2.05
C ASP A 95 55.37 0.01 1.99
N GLY A 96 54.92 1.25 2.20
CA GLY A 96 55.77 2.44 2.24
C GLY A 96 55.02 3.68 2.74
N VAL A 97 55.23 4.05 4.02
CA VAL A 97 54.59 5.16 4.73
C VAL A 97 55.47 6.43 4.69
N PHE A 98 54.85 7.62 4.64
CA PHE A 98 55.20 8.93 5.27
C PHE A 98 54.29 10.00 4.58
N SER A 99 53.47 10.80 5.31
CA SER A 99 53.80 12.08 6.00
C SER A 99 54.16 13.24 5.04
N ASP A 100 53.74 14.50 5.25
CA ASP A 100 52.94 15.07 6.36
C ASP A 100 52.36 16.49 6.03
N SER A 101 51.69 17.10 7.02
CA SER A 101 51.52 18.56 7.23
C SER A 101 50.51 19.40 6.42
N ASN A 102 49.50 19.90 7.15
CA ASN A 102 49.12 21.33 7.33
C ASN A 102 48.83 22.22 6.10
N ALA A 103 47.74 23.00 6.08
CA ALA A 103 47.48 24.03 7.10
C ALA A 103 46.00 24.46 7.25
N ASN A 104 45.71 25.10 8.39
CA ASN A 104 44.45 25.77 8.72
C ASN A 104 44.77 27.04 9.53
N PRO A 105 44.10 28.19 9.28
CA PRO A 105 43.51 28.95 10.39
C PRO A 105 42.11 29.50 10.04
N THR A 106 41.07 29.48 10.89
CA THR A 106 40.94 29.93 12.31
C THR A 106 40.74 31.45 12.46
N PHE A 107 39.48 31.89 12.69
CA PHE A 107 39.01 33.00 13.54
C PHE A 107 37.47 33.11 13.43
N ALA A 108 36.65 33.49 14.42
CA ALA A 108 36.84 33.62 15.88
C ALA A 108 35.48 33.62 16.64
N GLN A 109 35.53 33.53 17.97
CA GLN A 109 34.40 33.66 18.91
C GLN A 109 34.35 35.06 19.55
N VAL A 110 33.23 35.42 20.19
CA VAL A 110 33.05 36.16 21.47
C VAL A 110 31.52 36.11 21.76
N ILE A 111 30.94 35.54 22.82
CA ILE A 111 31.15 35.51 24.30
C ILE A 111 30.44 36.66 25.05
N SER A 112 29.39 36.33 25.84
CA SER A 112 28.99 36.91 27.17
C SER A 112 27.53 36.57 27.55
N ARG A 113 27.09 36.44 28.81
CA ARG A 113 27.75 36.01 30.08
C ARG A 113 26.67 35.77 31.20
N GLU A 114 27.01 34.93 32.20
CA GLU A 114 26.60 34.84 33.65
C GLU A 114 25.48 35.77 34.23
N THR A 115 24.70 35.45 35.28
CA THR A 115 24.57 34.30 36.25
C THR A 115 23.06 34.18 36.70
N THR A 116 22.53 33.59 37.79
CA THR A 116 22.93 33.15 39.16
C THR A 116 22.20 31.87 39.64
N GLY A 117 22.23 31.53 40.95
CA GLY A 117 21.49 30.42 41.60
C GLY A 117 20.06 30.77 42.06
N THR A 118 19.36 29.93 42.85
CA THR A 118 19.86 29.01 43.91
C THR A 118 19.00 27.76 44.20
N ALA A 119 19.61 26.79 44.90
CA ALA A 119 19.03 25.79 45.81
C ALA A 119 18.47 24.46 45.24
N SER A 120 18.92 23.37 45.87
CA SER A 120 18.43 21.97 45.77
C SER A 120 17.90 21.56 47.19
N PRO A 121 17.74 20.29 47.67
CA PRO A 121 18.37 19.03 47.21
C PRO A 121 17.61 17.69 47.43
N VAL A 122 18.30 16.59 47.05
CA VAL A 122 18.19 15.16 47.48
C VAL A 122 16.84 14.42 47.35
N LEU A 123 16.79 13.44 46.44
CA LEU A 123 16.83 12.01 46.82
C LEU A 123 17.25 11.11 45.64
N SER A 124 18.06 10.09 45.91
CA SER A 124 18.59 9.18 44.88
C SER A 124 18.88 7.79 45.44
N ILE A 125 18.14 6.79 44.97
CA ILE A 125 18.39 5.35 45.11
C ILE A 125 17.89 4.72 43.79
N GLY A 126 18.63 3.89 43.06
CA GLY A 126 19.85 3.16 43.39
C GLY A 126 19.58 1.66 43.32
N ARG A 127 19.76 1.03 42.16
CA ARG A 127 19.43 -0.40 41.96
C ARG A 127 20.52 -1.10 41.16
N ALA A 128 21.14 -2.11 41.77
CA ALA A 128 22.18 -2.95 41.18
C ALA A 128 21.73 -4.42 41.17
N SER A 129 22.27 -5.19 40.22
CA SER A 129 21.98 -6.62 40.02
C SER A 129 22.83 -7.51 40.95
N PHE A 130 22.29 -8.64 41.42
CA PHE A 130 23.09 -9.81 41.85
C PHE A 130 22.27 -11.12 41.82
N THR A 131 22.88 -12.27 42.18
CA THR A 131 22.57 -13.60 41.62
C THR A 131 22.49 -14.76 42.63
N ARG A 132 21.75 -15.85 42.27
CA ARG A 132 21.68 -17.18 42.96
C ARG A 132 21.00 -17.15 44.36
N GLY A 133 20.49 -18.25 44.92
CA GLY A 133 20.30 -19.64 44.45
C GLY A 133 19.96 -20.62 45.61
N THR A 134 19.61 -21.89 45.32
CA THR A 134 19.22 -23.01 46.26
C THR A 134 17.87 -22.81 47.00
N SER A 135 16.93 -23.77 47.07
CA SER A 135 16.87 -25.15 47.68
C SER A 135 16.72 -25.11 49.22
N GLU A 136 16.00 -25.99 49.94
CA GLU A 136 15.61 -27.39 49.70
C GLU A 136 14.50 -27.90 50.68
N LYS A 137 13.60 -28.85 50.25
CA LYS A 137 13.11 -30.07 50.99
C LYS A 137 11.87 -30.72 50.30
N VAL A 138 11.89 -31.98 49.83
CA VAL A 138 11.74 -33.31 50.54
C VAL A 138 10.27 -33.62 50.91
N ARG A 139 9.62 -34.77 50.63
CA ARG A 139 9.87 -36.08 49.93
C ARG A 139 8.46 -36.68 49.57
N SER A 140 8.17 -37.73 48.77
CA SER A 140 8.79 -39.06 48.54
C SER A 140 8.22 -39.74 47.26
N GLU A 141 8.89 -40.75 46.70
CA GLU A 141 8.31 -41.80 45.80
C GLU A 141 8.34 -43.19 46.52
N PRO A 142 7.78 -44.32 45.99
CA PRO A 142 8.04 -45.00 44.69
C PRO A 142 6.75 -45.13 43.81
N SER A 143 6.69 -45.27 42.48
CA SER A 143 7.39 -46.09 41.46
C SER A 143 7.09 -47.61 41.52
N VAL A 144 6.88 -48.39 40.44
CA VAL A 144 7.03 -48.19 38.97
C VAL A 144 5.68 -48.61 38.24
N SER A 145 5.46 -49.25 37.07
CA SER A 145 6.21 -49.85 35.93
C SER A 145 5.29 -50.20 34.71
N VAL A 146 5.85 -50.14 33.48
CA VAL A 146 5.47 -50.86 32.21
C VAL A 146 4.20 -50.45 31.41
N THR A 147 4.34 -50.54 30.07
CA THR A 147 3.47 -50.16 28.92
C THR A 147 2.67 -51.38 28.36
N PRO A 148 1.88 -51.38 27.23
CA PRO A 148 1.72 -50.38 26.15
C PRO A 148 0.31 -50.18 25.47
N SER A 149 0.25 -49.18 24.57
CA SER A 149 -0.46 -49.10 23.25
C SER A 149 -1.99 -49.37 23.03
N LEU A 150 -2.56 -48.49 22.20
CA LEU A 150 -3.52 -48.71 21.07
C LEU A 150 -5.06 -48.75 21.26
N SER A 151 -5.74 -48.18 20.24
CA SER A 151 -7.12 -48.45 19.72
C SER A 151 -8.31 -47.59 20.19
N GLN A 152 -9.23 -47.35 19.23
CA GLN A 152 -10.55 -46.71 19.34
C GLN A 152 -11.68 -47.77 19.26
N VAL A 153 -12.88 -47.50 19.79
CA VAL A 153 -14.16 -48.13 19.34
C VAL A 153 -15.33 -47.13 19.46
N GLU A 154 -16.33 -47.24 18.57
CA GLU A 154 -17.62 -46.51 18.56
C GLU A 154 -18.63 -47.00 19.63
N PRO A 155 -19.89 -46.51 19.62
CA PRO A 155 -20.94 -47.27 18.90
C PRO A 155 -21.98 -46.40 18.14
N GLN A 156 -22.80 -46.86 17.18
CA GLN A 156 -22.81 -47.99 16.23
C GLN A 156 -23.90 -47.73 15.17
N PHE A 157 -23.74 -48.21 13.92
CA PHE A 157 -24.78 -48.21 12.85
C PHE A 157 -25.71 -49.46 12.94
N PRO A 158 -26.87 -49.50 12.24
CA PRO A 158 -26.94 -50.02 10.84
C PRO A 158 -27.56 -48.99 9.84
N LEU A 159 -27.07 -48.79 8.60
CA LEU A 159 -27.11 -49.65 7.38
C LEU A 159 -28.52 -49.81 6.75
N ARG A 160 -28.73 -49.81 5.42
CA ARG A 160 -27.95 -49.38 4.21
C ARG A 160 -28.84 -49.56 2.96
N LEU A 161 -28.60 -48.79 1.87
CA LEU A 161 -28.58 -49.18 0.43
C LEU A 161 -29.14 -48.10 -0.51
N SER A 162 -28.53 -48.00 -1.69
CA SER A 162 -28.91 -47.16 -2.84
C SER A 162 -29.11 -48.04 -4.08
N VAL A 163 -29.60 -47.48 -5.20
CA VAL A 163 -29.09 -47.66 -6.61
C VAL A 163 -30.18 -47.45 -7.70
N ASP A 164 -29.92 -46.48 -8.58
CA ASP A 164 -30.23 -46.32 -10.03
C ASP A 164 -31.63 -46.42 -10.73
N ARG A 165 -31.81 -45.41 -11.62
CA ARG A 165 -32.24 -45.45 -13.05
C ARG A 165 -33.69 -45.72 -13.51
N LYS A 166 -34.30 -44.62 -14.00
CA LYS A 166 -34.93 -44.40 -15.35
C LYS A 166 -36.24 -45.11 -15.75
N SER A 167 -37.06 -44.32 -16.48
CA SER A 167 -38.23 -44.68 -17.34
C SER A 167 -39.58 -44.82 -16.60
N GLY A 168 -40.74 -44.37 -17.14
CA GLY A 168 -40.97 -43.45 -18.27
C GLY A 168 -42.43 -43.39 -18.80
N ILE A 169 -42.85 -42.20 -19.25
CA ILE A 169 -44.00 -41.87 -20.16
C ILE A 169 -45.45 -42.00 -19.58
N ILE A 170 -46.35 -41.13 -20.09
CA ILE A 170 -47.83 -41.03 -19.93
C ILE A 170 -48.31 -40.47 -18.57
N GLY A 171 -49.14 -39.42 -18.44
CA GLY A 171 -49.55 -38.38 -19.41
C GLY A 171 -51.05 -38.04 -19.44
N GLN A 172 -51.45 -36.82 -19.03
CA GLN A 172 -52.69 -36.11 -19.45
C GLN A 172 -52.70 -34.62 -19.00
N GLN A 173 -53.77 -33.87 -19.33
CA GLN A 173 -53.79 -32.40 -19.45
C GLN A 173 -53.88 -31.57 -18.13
N PRO A 174 -53.48 -30.27 -18.17
CA PRO A 174 -53.44 -29.38 -17.00
C PRO A 174 -54.74 -28.59 -16.77
N GLN A 175 -55.06 -28.26 -15.51
CA GLN A 175 -55.99 -27.18 -15.16
C GLN A 175 -55.57 -26.41 -13.89
N LYS A 176 -55.70 -25.08 -13.98
CA LYS A 176 -55.73 -24.05 -12.91
C LYS A 176 -54.61 -24.01 -11.85
N LEU A 177 -53.90 -22.88 -11.84
CA LEU A 177 -53.28 -22.33 -10.63
C LEU A 177 -54.37 -22.05 -9.57
N PRO A 178 -54.10 -22.28 -8.28
CA PRO A 178 -54.67 -21.49 -7.19
C PRO A 178 -53.99 -20.11 -7.13
N GLU A 179 -54.73 -19.07 -6.76
CA GLU A 179 -54.14 -17.78 -6.41
C GLU A 179 -53.36 -17.91 -5.09
N VAL A 180 -52.03 -17.79 -5.14
CA VAL A 180 -51.23 -17.56 -3.94
C VAL A 180 -51.36 -16.09 -3.58
N VAL A 181 -52.27 -15.80 -2.66
CA VAL A 181 -52.32 -14.50 -1.97
C VAL A 181 -51.05 -14.38 -1.12
N CYS A 182 -50.00 -13.79 -1.68
CA CYS A 182 -48.88 -13.31 -0.90
C CYS A 182 -49.35 -12.11 -0.07
N SER A 183 -49.81 -12.38 1.15
CA SER A 183 -49.99 -11.37 2.19
C SER A 183 -48.68 -10.62 2.38
N SER A 184 -48.60 -9.39 1.87
CA SER A 184 -47.50 -8.49 2.18
C SER A 184 -47.69 -7.99 3.61
N GLU A 185 -47.05 -8.65 4.57
CA GLU A 185 -46.95 -8.18 5.96
C GLU A 185 -46.06 -6.94 5.99
N ILE A 186 -46.70 -5.79 5.78
CA ILE A 186 -46.09 -4.47 5.94
C ILE A 186 -46.04 -4.18 7.45
N GLU A 187 -44.95 -4.63 8.09
CA GLU A 187 -44.55 -4.15 9.41
C GLU A 187 -44.52 -2.61 9.43
N PRO A 188 -44.98 -1.96 10.52
CA PRO A 188 -45.47 -0.58 10.44
C PRO A 188 -44.35 0.47 10.41
N ARG A 189 -44.57 1.51 9.61
CA ARG A 189 -43.68 2.70 9.46
C ARG A 189 -43.45 3.53 10.74
N SER A 190 -43.97 3.10 11.89
CA SER A 190 -43.96 3.88 13.14
C SER A 190 -42.59 3.98 13.82
N ASP A 191 -41.70 3.00 13.64
CA ASP A 191 -40.39 3.00 14.31
C ASP A 191 -39.37 3.93 13.60
N LEU A 192 -39.46 4.07 12.27
CA LEU A 192 -38.54 4.89 11.49
C LEU A 192 -38.59 6.37 11.90
N GLY A 193 -39.80 6.94 12.04
CA GLY A 193 -39.97 8.33 12.51
C GLY A 193 -39.50 8.57 13.95
N SER A 194 -39.43 7.53 14.77
CA SER A 194 -38.83 7.58 16.11
C SER A 194 -37.30 7.67 16.03
N ALA A 195 -36.69 6.90 15.11
CA ALA A 195 -35.25 6.96 14.83
C ALA A 195 -34.83 8.30 14.19
N GLU A 196 -35.61 8.81 13.22
CA GLU A 196 -35.37 10.10 12.56
C GLU A 196 -35.41 11.26 13.57
N ALA A 197 -36.49 11.39 14.35
CA ALA A 197 -36.61 12.44 15.36
C ALA A 197 -35.51 12.37 16.45
N ARG A 198 -35.04 11.16 16.77
CA ARG A 198 -33.89 10.93 17.64
C ARG A 198 -32.58 11.41 17.00
N VAL A 199 -32.32 11.07 15.74
CA VAL A 199 -31.13 11.53 15.01
C VAL A 199 -31.14 13.05 14.85
N GLN A 200 -32.26 13.66 14.47
CA GLN A 200 -32.40 15.12 14.40
C GLN A 200 -31.99 15.78 15.73
N LYS A 201 -32.57 15.33 16.85
CA LYS A 201 -32.26 15.86 18.19
C LYS A 201 -30.80 15.66 18.60
N LEU A 202 -30.16 14.57 18.17
CA LEU A 202 -28.73 14.35 18.39
C LEU A 202 -27.87 15.33 17.59
N VAL A 203 -28.24 15.65 16.35
CA VAL A 203 -27.53 16.67 15.53
C VAL A 203 -27.73 18.07 16.11
N GLU A 204 -28.94 18.44 16.54
CA GLU A 204 -29.20 19.71 17.22
C GLU A 204 -28.33 19.88 18.48
N ASN A 205 -28.17 18.80 19.26
CA ASN A 205 -27.32 18.78 20.45
C ASN A 205 -25.81 18.98 20.17
N LEU A 206 -25.31 18.71 18.96
CA LEU A 206 -23.91 18.97 18.60
C LEU A 206 -23.54 20.47 18.60
N ASN A 207 -24.54 21.36 18.54
CA ASN A 207 -24.36 22.81 18.61
C ASN A 207 -24.82 23.40 19.96
N SER A 208 -24.93 22.56 21.00
CA SER A 208 -25.22 22.99 22.38
C SER A 208 -24.05 23.77 23.00
N ASN A 209 -24.34 24.68 23.93
CA ASN A 209 -23.32 25.33 24.76
C ASN A 209 -22.81 24.44 25.91
N SER A 210 -23.39 23.25 26.10
CA SER A 210 -23.01 22.28 27.12
C SER A 210 -22.10 21.21 26.53
N LEU A 211 -20.82 21.19 26.94
CA LEU A 211 -19.84 20.19 26.52
C LEU A 211 -20.32 18.74 26.76
N GLU A 212 -20.99 18.51 27.90
CA GLU A 212 -21.51 17.17 28.23
C GLU A 212 -22.68 16.76 27.32
N THR A 213 -23.47 17.73 26.86
CA THR A 213 -24.53 17.50 25.87
C THR A 213 -23.94 17.18 24.48
N ILE A 214 -22.86 17.86 24.08
CA ILE A 214 -22.11 17.53 22.85
C ILE A 214 -21.53 16.12 22.96
N ARG A 215 -20.81 15.80 24.06
CA ARG A 215 -20.20 14.48 24.31
C ARG A 215 -21.21 13.34 24.24
N ALA A 216 -22.34 13.47 24.94
CA ALA A 216 -23.39 12.44 24.92
C ALA A 216 -23.94 12.25 23.50
N ALA A 217 -24.26 13.34 22.81
CA ALA A 217 -24.83 13.29 21.46
C ALA A 217 -23.85 12.69 20.43
N ILE A 218 -22.57 13.09 20.46
CA ILE A 218 -21.57 12.61 19.51
C ILE A 218 -21.13 11.17 19.78
N ALA A 219 -21.11 10.73 21.04
CA ALA A 219 -20.91 9.33 21.39
C ALA A 219 -22.06 8.44 20.90
N GLU A 220 -23.31 8.92 21.02
CA GLU A 220 -24.49 8.22 20.50
C GLU A 220 -24.51 8.19 18.95
N LEU A 221 -24.11 9.27 18.28
CA LEU A 221 -23.94 9.29 16.82
C LEU A 221 -22.80 8.37 16.34
N ARG A 222 -21.64 8.32 17.03
CA ARG A 222 -20.57 7.32 16.77
C ARG A 222 -21.12 5.90 16.87
N SER A 223 -22.01 5.64 17.84
CA SER A 223 -22.66 4.35 18.04
C SER A 223 -23.67 4.02 16.93
N LEU A 224 -24.62 4.92 16.63
CA LEU A 224 -25.63 4.74 15.59
C LEU A 224 -25.00 4.54 14.21
N ALA A 225 -24.04 5.38 13.83
CA ALA A 225 -23.31 5.28 12.56
C ALA A 225 -22.50 3.98 12.43
N LYS A 226 -22.23 3.26 13.53
CA LYS A 226 -21.50 1.98 13.50
C LYS A 226 -22.39 0.81 13.05
N LEU A 227 -23.70 0.83 13.35
CA LEU A 227 -24.58 -0.34 13.32
C LEU A 227 -24.89 -0.89 11.92
N ASN A 228 -25.62 -0.13 11.10
CA ASN A 228 -26.13 -0.52 9.78
C ASN A 228 -25.72 0.53 8.72
N THR A 229 -26.30 0.51 7.52
CA THR A 229 -26.08 1.56 6.51
C THR A 229 -27.10 2.69 6.65
N ASP A 230 -28.34 2.35 7.01
CA ASP A 230 -29.48 3.26 7.05
C ASP A 230 -29.27 4.41 8.05
N ASN A 231 -28.68 4.12 9.22
CA ASN A 231 -28.28 5.13 10.19
C ASN A 231 -27.20 6.09 9.61
N ARG A 232 -26.30 5.61 8.74
CA ARG A 232 -25.25 6.45 8.12
C ARG A 232 -25.83 7.37 7.05
N ILE A 233 -26.90 6.94 6.39
CA ILE A 233 -27.65 7.77 5.45
C ILE A 233 -28.43 8.82 6.25
N MET A 234 -29.25 8.38 7.20
CA MET A 234 -30.08 9.24 8.06
C MET A 234 -29.26 10.32 8.80
N ILE A 235 -28.11 9.99 9.39
CA ILE A 235 -27.22 10.95 10.07
C ILE A 235 -26.65 11.99 9.08
N THR A 236 -26.34 11.59 7.84
CA THR A 236 -25.86 12.49 6.79
C THR A 236 -26.97 13.42 6.29
N GLU A 237 -28.17 12.88 6.04
CA GLU A 237 -29.34 13.64 5.56
C GLU A 237 -29.81 14.70 6.58
N HIS A 238 -29.68 14.41 7.87
CA HIS A 238 -29.94 15.38 8.95
C HIS A 238 -28.79 16.41 9.13
N GLY A 239 -27.82 16.48 8.20
CA GLY A 239 -26.81 17.54 8.14
C GLY A 239 -25.63 17.41 9.11
N ALA A 240 -25.49 16.26 9.80
CA ALA A 240 -24.53 16.07 10.89
C ALA A 240 -23.08 16.36 10.50
N ILE A 241 -22.69 16.08 9.25
CA ILE A 241 -21.32 16.26 8.74
C ILE A 241 -20.78 17.66 9.06
N SER A 242 -21.58 18.72 8.83
CA SER A 242 -21.16 20.11 9.06
C SER A 242 -20.74 20.37 10.52
N PHE A 243 -21.50 19.81 11.48
CA PHE A 243 -21.19 19.91 12.90
C PHE A 243 -20.03 19.00 13.30
N LEU A 244 -19.96 17.77 12.78
CA LEU A 244 -18.86 16.85 13.03
C LEU A 244 -17.52 17.44 12.57
N VAL A 245 -17.47 18.04 11.36
CA VAL A 245 -16.28 18.72 10.83
C VAL A 245 -15.85 19.90 11.72
N LYS A 246 -16.80 20.73 12.16
CA LYS A 246 -16.52 21.82 13.13
C LYS A 246 -15.93 21.29 14.45
N LEU A 247 -16.43 20.15 14.94
CA LEU A 247 -15.97 19.53 16.19
C LEU A 247 -14.61 18.82 16.10
N LEU A 248 -14.02 18.67 14.90
CA LEU A 248 -12.62 18.26 14.74
C LEU A 248 -11.63 19.30 15.29
N TYR A 249 -12.03 20.57 15.43
CA TYR A 249 -11.25 21.62 16.12
C TYR A 249 -11.55 21.73 17.63
N SER A 250 -12.24 20.74 18.22
CA SER A 250 -12.50 20.70 19.65
C SER A 250 -11.22 20.54 20.47
N THR A 251 -11.03 21.40 21.48
CA THR A 251 -9.97 21.23 22.49
C THR A 251 -10.29 20.13 23.50
N ASP A 252 -11.53 19.65 23.57
CA ASP A 252 -11.90 18.44 24.30
C ASP A 252 -11.59 17.21 23.43
N ALA A 253 -10.58 16.44 23.84
CA ALA A 253 -10.09 15.27 23.11
C ALA A 253 -11.17 14.19 22.89
N ILE A 254 -12.07 14.01 23.86
CA ILE A 254 -13.18 13.05 23.77
C ILE A 254 -14.13 13.44 22.62
N VAL A 255 -14.51 14.72 22.52
CA VAL A 255 -15.31 15.22 21.39
C VAL A 255 -14.55 15.13 20.07
N GLN A 256 -13.26 15.49 20.01
CA GLN A 256 -12.45 15.42 18.78
C GLN A 256 -12.36 13.98 18.25
N GLU A 257 -12.10 13.02 19.13
CA GLU A 257 -11.99 11.59 18.83
C GLU A 257 -13.33 10.98 18.41
N HIS A 258 -14.43 11.32 19.11
CA HIS A 258 -15.77 10.91 18.66
C HIS A 258 -16.16 11.54 17.32
N ALA A 259 -15.77 12.78 17.04
CA ALA A 259 -16.06 13.45 15.76
C ALA A 259 -15.39 12.73 14.59
N VAL A 260 -14.07 12.52 14.66
CA VAL A 260 -13.33 11.83 13.59
C VAL A 260 -13.79 10.38 13.43
N THR A 261 -14.07 9.66 14.52
CA THR A 261 -14.56 8.27 14.41
C THR A 261 -16.00 8.19 13.90
N THR A 262 -16.82 9.22 14.12
CA THR A 262 -18.15 9.29 13.49
C THR A 262 -18.04 9.53 11.99
N LEU A 263 -17.16 10.44 11.55
CA LEU A 263 -16.90 10.67 10.12
C LEU A 263 -16.34 9.41 9.43
N LEU A 264 -15.39 8.70 10.05
CA LEU A 264 -14.90 7.40 9.59
C LEU A 264 -16.03 6.36 9.46
N ASN A 265 -16.94 6.30 10.45
CA ASN A 265 -18.08 5.40 10.38
C ASN A 265 -19.04 5.80 9.23
N LEU A 266 -19.29 7.08 9.00
CA LEU A 266 -20.13 7.56 7.91
C LEU A 266 -19.52 7.28 6.53
N SER A 267 -18.20 7.43 6.36
CA SER A 267 -17.48 7.24 5.08
C SER A 267 -17.39 5.78 4.61
N ILE A 268 -17.83 4.81 5.41
CA ILE A 268 -17.98 3.42 4.99
C ILE A 268 -19.02 3.31 3.86
N TYR A 269 -20.12 4.08 3.95
CA TYR A 269 -21.07 4.23 2.85
C TYR A 269 -20.48 5.14 1.77
N GLU A 270 -20.71 4.81 0.49
CA GLU A 270 -19.94 5.39 -0.62
C GLU A 270 -20.33 6.83 -0.93
N ASP A 271 -21.64 7.12 -1.07
CA ASP A 271 -22.13 8.48 -1.34
C ASP A 271 -21.74 9.46 -0.21
N ASN A 272 -21.69 8.96 1.04
CA ASN A 272 -21.23 9.74 2.19
C ASN A 272 -19.78 10.21 2.03
N ARG A 273 -18.89 9.48 1.33
CA ARG A 273 -17.51 9.94 1.09
C ARG A 273 -17.48 11.22 0.27
N ILE A 274 -18.40 11.35 -0.69
CA ILE A 274 -18.55 12.54 -1.52
C ILE A 274 -19.08 13.69 -0.66
N ALA A 275 -20.14 13.47 0.13
CA ALA A 275 -20.70 14.48 1.03
C ALA A 275 -19.68 14.98 2.08
N ILE A 276 -18.91 14.06 2.68
CA ILE A 276 -17.84 14.39 3.64
C ILE A 276 -16.73 15.21 2.96
N ALA A 277 -16.30 14.85 1.75
CA ALA A 277 -15.29 15.59 1.00
C ALA A 277 -15.78 16.89 0.31
N GLN A 278 -17.08 17.16 0.35
CA GLN A 278 -17.69 18.44 -0.01
C GLN A 278 -17.83 19.39 1.19
N ALA A 279 -17.72 18.90 2.43
CA ALA A 279 -17.81 19.68 3.66
C ALA A 279 -16.44 20.18 4.17
N ASP A 280 -15.48 20.45 3.27
CA ASP A 280 -14.15 20.99 3.54
C ASP A 280 -13.34 20.30 4.67
N VAL A 281 -13.59 19.00 4.87
CA VAL A 281 -13.06 18.16 5.96
C VAL A 281 -11.52 17.98 5.98
N ILE A 282 -10.82 18.38 4.91
CA ILE A 282 -9.39 18.06 4.72
C ILE A 282 -8.50 18.75 5.76
N GLU A 283 -8.51 20.09 5.85
CA GLU A 283 -7.72 20.82 6.86
C GLU A 283 -8.12 20.45 8.30
N PRO A 284 -9.42 20.28 8.64
CA PRO A 284 -9.85 19.68 9.90
C PRO A 284 -9.23 18.32 10.23
N LEU A 285 -9.07 17.41 9.25
CA LEU A 285 -8.39 16.12 9.47
C LEU A 285 -6.86 16.26 9.59
N ILE A 286 -6.24 17.20 8.87
CA ILE A 286 -4.81 17.56 9.06
C ILE A 286 -4.58 18.05 10.49
N HIS A 287 -5.47 18.90 11.00
CA HIS A 287 -5.44 19.36 12.39
C HIS A 287 -5.49 18.19 13.39
N VAL A 288 -6.40 17.22 13.20
CA VAL A 288 -6.47 16.02 14.07
C VAL A 288 -5.20 15.16 13.96
N LEU A 289 -4.61 14.97 12.77
CA LEU A 289 -3.32 14.31 12.63
C LEU A 289 -2.20 15.01 13.42
N GLY A 290 -2.27 16.34 13.57
CA GLY A 290 -1.37 17.12 14.42
C GLY A 290 -1.66 16.99 15.92
N THR A 291 -2.88 17.31 16.36
CA THR A 291 -3.20 17.52 17.79
C THR A 291 -3.81 16.31 18.51
N GLY A 292 -4.34 15.33 17.78
CA GLY A 292 -5.22 14.31 18.33
C GLY A 292 -4.56 13.29 19.26
N THR A 293 -5.40 12.56 20.00
CA THR A 293 -5.02 11.30 20.67
C THR A 293 -4.51 10.29 19.64
N PRO A 294 -3.77 9.24 20.04
CA PRO A 294 -3.38 8.17 19.11
C PRO A 294 -4.57 7.57 18.35
N GLU A 295 -5.69 7.31 19.02
CA GLU A 295 -6.93 6.82 18.38
C GLU A 295 -7.54 7.87 17.42
N ALA A 296 -7.53 9.16 17.76
CA ALA A 296 -7.99 10.21 16.85
C ALA A 296 -7.08 10.36 15.61
N LYS A 297 -5.76 10.23 15.77
CA LYS A 297 -4.79 10.25 14.64
C LYS A 297 -4.94 9.02 13.75
N GLU A 298 -5.10 7.83 14.33
CA GLU A 298 -5.46 6.60 13.63
C GLU A 298 -6.75 6.79 12.81
N ASN A 299 -7.82 7.26 13.44
CA ASN A 299 -9.11 7.45 12.78
C ASN A 299 -9.10 8.60 11.76
N ALA A 300 -8.23 9.60 11.91
CA ALA A 300 -8.01 10.64 10.88
C ALA A 300 -7.31 10.07 9.64
N ALA A 301 -6.24 9.28 9.81
CA ALA A 301 -5.58 8.58 8.71
C ALA A 301 -6.52 7.56 8.04
N ALA A 302 -7.35 6.88 8.83
CA ALA A 302 -8.36 5.96 8.32
C ALA A 302 -9.44 6.70 7.49
N THR A 303 -9.87 7.88 7.94
CA THR A 303 -10.78 8.74 7.17
C THR A 303 -10.11 9.20 5.88
N PHE A 304 -8.83 9.59 5.92
CA PHE A 304 -8.07 9.95 4.71
C PHE A 304 -7.98 8.81 3.69
N PHE A 305 -7.68 7.56 4.10
CA PHE A 305 -7.68 6.46 3.13
C PHE A 305 -9.09 6.23 2.56
N SER A 306 -10.13 6.30 3.40
CA SER A 306 -11.52 6.07 2.98
C SER A 306 -12.00 7.12 1.98
N LEU A 307 -11.63 8.40 2.17
CA LEU A 307 -11.92 9.46 1.20
C LEU A 307 -11.08 9.35 -0.07
N ALA A 308 -9.80 8.95 0.05
CA ALA A 308 -8.89 8.75 -1.08
C ALA A 308 -9.22 7.53 -1.95
N MET A 309 -10.19 6.69 -1.58
CA MET A 309 -10.73 5.66 -2.49
C MET A 309 -11.33 6.32 -3.75
N VAL A 310 -11.97 7.49 -3.59
CA VAL A 310 -12.54 8.33 -4.67
C VAL A 310 -11.45 9.18 -5.31
N GLU A 311 -11.36 9.18 -6.65
CA GLU A 311 -10.21 9.77 -7.37
C GLU A 311 -10.12 11.29 -7.25
N GLU A 312 -11.25 12.00 -7.34
CA GLU A 312 -11.33 13.46 -7.19
C GLU A 312 -10.81 13.93 -5.82
N ASN A 313 -10.97 13.08 -4.79
CA ASN A 313 -10.46 13.35 -3.45
C ASN A 313 -8.95 13.15 -3.36
N ARG A 314 -8.36 12.19 -4.09
CA ARG A 314 -6.90 11.99 -4.17
C ARG A 314 -6.18 13.25 -4.64
N VAL A 315 -6.80 14.00 -5.58
CA VAL A 315 -6.29 15.28 -6.08
C VAL A 315 -6.37 16.38 -5.01
N LYS A 316 -7.49 16.47 -4.27
CA LYS A 316 -7.65 17.47 -3.19
C LYS A 316 -6.68 17.22 -2.03
N ILE A 317 -6.66 15.99 -1.49
CA ILE A 317 -5.82 15.58 -0.36
C ILE A 317 -4.32 15.65 -0.71
N GLY A 318 -3.97 15.34 -1.97
CA GLY A 318 -2.60 15.48 -2.46
C GLY A 318 -2.13 16.94 -2.64
N ARG A 319 -3.06 17.88 -2.84
CA ARG A 319 -2.75 19.31 -2.98
C ARG A 319 -2.57 20.03 -1.64
N SER A 320 -3.26 19.62 -0.59
CA SER A 320 -3.04 20.11 0.77
C SER A 320 -1.77 19.54 1.42
N GLU A 321 -1.54 19.88 2.68
CA GLU A 321 -0.37 19.48 3.48
C GLU A 321 -0.53 18.11 4.17
N ALA A 322 -1.59 17.35 3.86
CA ALA A 322 -1.91 16.08 4.52
C ALA A 322 -0.81 15.02 4.44
N ILE A 323 0.02 15.05 3.39
CA ILE A 323 1.08 14.07 3.15
C ILE A 323 2.14 14.11 4.27
N GLY A 324 2.49 15.28 4.80
CA GLY A 324 3.49 15.40 5.87
C GLY A 324 3.08 14.67 7.16
N PRO A 325 1.94 15.03 7.78
CA PRO A 325 1.45 14.36 8.99
C PRO A 325 1.08 12.88 8.78
N LEU A 326 0.68 12.46 7.58
CA LEU A 326 0.52 11.04 7.25
C LEU A 326 1.86 10.28 7.29
N VAL A 327 2.95 10.90 6.84
CA VAL A 327 4.30 10.30 6.92
C VAL A 327 4.87 10.37 8.35
N GLU A 328 4.56 11.42 9.12
CA GLU A 328 4.87 11.46 10.56
C GLU A 328 4.19 10.28 11.30
N LEU A 329 2.91 10.00 11.01
CA LEU A 329 2.19 8.86 11.57
C LEU A 329 2.72 7.51 11.04
N LEU A 330 3.27 7.47 9.82
CA LEU A 330 3.93 6.29 9.24
C LEU A 330 5.23 5.92 9.99
N GLY A 331 5.98 6.91 10.48
CA GLY A 331 7.16 6.69 11.32
C GLY A 331 6.82 6.45 12.78
N ASN A 332 6.07 7.38 13.39
CA ASN A 332 5.92 7.50 14.85
C ASN A 332 4.60 6.93 15.40
N GLY A 333 3.70 6.45 14.54
CA GLY A 333 2.37 5.96 14.94
C GLY A 333 2.37 4.58 15.61
N THR A 334 1.22 4.21 16.16
CA THR A 334 0.94 2.83 16.61
C THR A 334 0.94 1.87 15.41
N PRO A 335 0.99 0.54 15.61
CA PRO A 335 0.86 -0.42 14.50
C PRO A 335 -0.41 -0.22 13.64
N ARG A 336 -1.51 0.28 14.22
CA ARG A 336 -2.70 0.69 13.46
C ARG A 336 -2.48 2.01 12.72
N GLY A 337 -1.93 3.02 13.39
CA GLY A 337 -1.66 4.33 12.77
C GLY A 337 -0.73 4.22 11.56
N ARG A 338 0.35 3.43 11.68
CA ARG A 338 1.27 3.13 10.58
C ARG A 338 0.57 2.41 9.43
N LYS A 339 -0.33 1.47 9.71
CA LYS A 339 -1.13 0.75 8.69
C LYS A 339 -2.11 1.66 7.95
N ASP A 340 -2.87 2.45 8.68
CA ASP A 340 -3.90 3.32 8.11
C ASP A 340 -3.23 4.47 7.33
N ALA A 341 -2.09 4.99 7.80
CA ALA A 341 -1.20 5.88 7.04
C ALA A 341 -0.62 5.24 5.77
N THR A 342 -0.09 4.00 5.84
CA THR A 342 0.40 3.26 4.65
C THR A 342 -0.72 3.10 3.61
N THR A 343 -1.94 2.85 4.07
CA THR A 343 -3.11 2.66 3.20
C THR A 343 -3.58 3.97 2.57
N ALA A 344 -3.54 5.09 3.30
CA ALA A 344 -3.79 6.42 2.74
C ALA A 344 -2.73 6.79 1.69
N LEU A 345 -1.44 6.61 2.02
CA LEU A 345 -0.31 6.89 1.12
C LEU A 345 -0.33 5.99 -0.12
N PHE A 346 -0.82 4.75 -0.03
CA PHE A 346 -1.07 3.89 -1.19
C PHE A 346 -2.03 4.55 -2.19
N TYR A 347 -3.26 4.89 -1.78
CA TYR A 347 -4.24 5.53 -2.68
C TYR A 347 -3.76 6.89 -3.20
N LEU A 348 -3.08 7.68 -2.37
CA LEU A 348 -2.50 8.96 -2.81
C LEU A 348 -1.37 8.77 -3.82
N SER A 349 -0.51 7.75 -3.67
CA SER A 349 0.62 7.45 -4.55
C SER A 349 0.23 6.97 -5.95
N MET A 350 -1.05 6.67 -6.21
CA MET A 350 -1.53 6.33 -7.55
C MET A 350 -1.41 7.53 -8.51
N LEU A 351 -1.68 8.76 -8.02
CA LEU A 351 -1.54 9.99 -8.79
C LEU A 351 -0.05 10.40 -8.93
N PRO A 352 0.45 10.72 -10.15
CA PRO A 352 1.83 11.12 -10.37
C PRO A 352 2.31 12.31 -9.51
N GLU A 353 1.47 13.33 -9.36
CA GLU A 353 1.77 14.60 -8.68
C GLU A 353 2.06 14.39 -7.18
N ASN A 354 1.39 13.41 -6.58
CA ASN A 354 1.51 13.10 -5.17
C ASN A 354 2.81 12.34 -4.85
N LYS A 355 3.33 11.54 -5.79
CA LYS A 355 4.53 10.70 -5.58
C LYS A 355 5.75 11.53 -5.17
N VAL A 356 5.94 12.68 -5.81
CA VAL A 356 7.06 13.59 -5.52
C VAL A 356 6.95 14.13 -4.08
N LYS A 357 5.76 14.58 -3.66
CA LYS A 357 5.49 15.01 -2.28
C LYS A 357 5.73 13.89 -1.27
N ILE A 358 5.28 12.66 -1.55
CA ILE A 358 5.44 11.50 -0.67
C ILE A 358 6.92 11.14 -0.47
N VAL A 359 7.73 11.20 -1.54
CA VAL A 359 9.20 10.99 -1.44
C VAL A 359 9.86 12.12 -0.67
N GLN A 360 9.53 13.38 -0.97
CA GLN A 360 10.09 14.57 -0.31
C GLN A 360 9.74 14.65 1.19
N ALA A 361 8.59 14.11 1.60
CA ALA A 361 8.21 13.97 3.01
C ALA A 361 8.99 12.88 3.77
N GLY A 362 9.87 12.12 3.11
CA GLY A 362 10.71 11.09 3.73
C GLY A 362 10.07 9.70 3.84
N ALA A 363 8.91 9.47 3.22
CA ALA A 363 8.12 8.24 3.41
C ALA A 363 8.89 6.94 3.11
N VAL A 364 9.84 6.98 2.18
CA VAL A 364 10.60 5.81 1.71
C VAL A 364 11.33 5.10 2.85
N GLN A 365 11.94 5.83 3.79
CA GLN A 365 12.66 5.24 4.92
C GLN A 365 11.72 4.43 5.82
N HIS A 366 10.59 5.02 6.19
CA HIS A 366 9.57 4.36 7.02
C HIS A 366 8.84 3.23 6.28
N LEU A 367 8.72 3.30 4.95
CA LEU A 367 8.23 2.17 4.15
C LEU A 367 9.22 0.99 4.17
N VAL A 368 10.52 1.23 4.05
CA VAL A 368 11.52 0.15 4.14
C VAL A 368 11.54 -0.47 5.55
N GLU A 369 11.39 0.34 6.60
CA GLU A 369 11.20 -0.15 7.98
C GLU A 369 9.91 -0.95 8.19
N LEU A 370 8.90 -0.80 7.32
CA LEU A 370 7.63 -1.53 7.34
C LEU A 370 7.62 -2.78 6.45
N MET A 371 8.78 -3.17 5.90
CA MET A 371 8.94 -4.42 5.16
C MET A 371 9.27 -5.63 6.05
N ASP A 372 9.64 -5.43 7.31
CA ASP A 372 9.91 -6.50 8.28
C ASP A 372 8.70 -7.48 8.33
N PRO A 373 8.90 -8.79 8.04
CA PRO A 373 7.82 -9.78 8.01
C PRO A 373 7.02 -9.88 9.32
N SER A 374 7.61 -9.54 10.47
CA SER A 374 6.91 -9.53 11.77
C SER A 374 5.84 -8.44 11.88
N ILE A 375 5.90 -7.39 11.06
CA ILE A 375 4.92 -6.29 11.03
C ILE A 375 3.71 -6.65 10.13
N GLY A 376 3.86 -7.59 9.20
CA GLY A 376 2.76 -8.15 8.41
C GLY A 376 2.12 -7.21 7.37
N MET A 377 2.82 -6.14 6.95
CA MET A 377 2.30 -5.15 6.00
C MET A 377 2.94 -5.17 4.60
N GLY A 378 3.93 -6.06 4.38
CA GLY A 378 4.79 -6.10 3.18
C GLY A 378 4.07 -5.87 1.85
N ASP A 379 3.02 -6.62 1.53
CA ASP A 379 2.30 -6.50 0.24
C ASP A 379 1.81 -5.07 -0.08
N LYS A 380 1.28 -4.34 0.92
CA LYS A 380 0.83 -2.94 0.75
C LYS A 380 2.04 -2.01 0.65
N THR A 381 3.03 -2.19 1.52
CA THR A 381 4.28 -1.43 1.55
C THR A 381 5.03 -1.51 0.21
N VAL A 382 5.21 -2.72 -0.34
CA VAL A 382 5.78 -2.96 -1.68
C VAL A 382 4.96 -2.27 -2.76
N ALA A 383 3.63 -2.24 -2.67
CA ALA A 383 2.80 -1.54 -3.64
C ALA A 383 3.04 -0.01 -3.62
N VAL A 384 3.22 0.60 -2.45
CA VAL A 384 3.63 2.02 -2.35
C VAL A 384 5.01 2.22 -2.98
N LEU A 385 6.01 1.41 -2.62
CA LEU A 385 7.36 1.48 -3.19
C LEU A 385 7.35 1.30 -4.72
N ALA A 386 6.52 0.39 -5.24
CA ALA A 386 6.33 0.17 -6.68
C ALA A 386 5.69 1.37 -7.39
N ASN A 387 4.73 2.06 -6.75
CA ASN A 387 4.16 3.31 -7.27
C ASN A 387 5.21 4.42 -7.28
N LEU A 388 5.95 4.62 -6.18
CA LEU A 388 7.00 5.65 -6.09
C LEU A 388 8.15 5.40 -7.07
N SER A 389 8.51 4.14 -7.35
CA SER A 389 9.54 3.78 -8.35
C SER A 389 9.24 4.21 -9.79
N THR A 390 8.04 4.73 -10.09
CA THR A 390 7.72 5.30 -11.42
C THR A 390 8.42 6.64 -11.65
N ILE A 391 8.60 7.47 -10.62
CA ILE A 391 9.29 8.77 -10.70
C ILE A 391 10.79 8.63 -10.38
N GLN A 392 11.61 9.59 -10.81
CA GLN A 392 13.07 9.46 -10.71
C GLN A 392 13.58 9.63 -9.27
N GLU A 393 13.00 10.55 -8.52
CA GLU A 393 13.25 10.80 -7.10
C GLU A 393 12.98 9.53 -6.28
N GLY A 394 11.84 8.88 -6.55
CA GLY A 394 11.47 7.62 -5.91
C GLY A 394 12.46 6.49 -6.20
N LYS A 395 12.94 6.33 -7.43
CA LYS A 395 13.98 5.33 -7.74
C LYS A 395 15.28 5.58 -6.97
N VAL A 396 15.71 6.85 -6.88
CA VAL A 396 16.93 7.26 -6.19
C VAL A 396 16.82 7.02 -4.70
N GLU A 397 15.73 7.45 -4.07
CA GLU A 397 15.55 7.31 -2.62
C GLU A 397 15.27 5.86 -2.20
N ILE A 398 14.51 5.07 -2.97
CA ILE A 398 14.34 3.63 -2.67
C ILE A 398 15.68 2.89 -2.79
N GLY A 399 16.50 3.22 -3.80
CA GLY A 399 17.83 2.63 -3.95
C GLY A 399 18.87 3.12 -2.92
N ARG A 400 18.62 4.24 -2.24
CA ARG A 400 19.47 4.78 -1.16
C ARG A 400 19.05 4.30 0.22
N GLY A 401 17.76 4.37 0.54
CA GLY A 401 17.18 4.02 1.85
C GLY A 401 17.02 2.51 2.10
N GLY A 402 17.92 1.67 1.58
CA GLY A 402 17.89 0.22 1.83
C GLY A 402 16.75 -0.56 1.15
N GLY A 403 16.03 0.04 0.19
CA GLY A 403 14.87 -0.58 -0.44
C GLY A 403 15.18 -1.77 -1.36
N ILE A 404 16.41 -1.94 -1.83
CA ILE A 404 16.78 -3.03 -2.74
C ILE A 404 16.71 -4.41 -2.06
N PRO A 405 17.40 -4.67 -0.92
CA PRO A 405 17.29 -5.94 -0.18
C PRO A 405 15.85 -6.37 0.11
N VAL A 406 15.02 -5.48 0.67
CA VAL A 406 13.63 -5.81 1.03
C VAL A 406 12.72 -6.07 -0.18
N LEU A 407 13.03 -5.49 -1.34
CA LEU A 407 12.34 -5.83 -2.59
C LEU A 407 12.83 -7.17 -3.18
N VAL A 408 14.09 -7.58 -2.93
CA VAL A 408 14.57 -8.93 -3.30
C VAL A 408 13.90 -9.98 -2.41
N GLU A 409 13.85 -9.76 -1.10
CA GLU A 409 13.11 -10.62 -0.16
C GLU A 409 11.62 -10.73 -0.54
N ALA A 410 10.99 -9.63 -0.95
CA ALA A 410 9.61 -9.65 -1.43
C ALA A 410 9.41 -10.46 -2.73
N ILE A 411 10.43 -10.58 -3.60
CA ILE A 411 10.41 -11.49 -4.76
C ILE A 411 10.57 -12.95 -4.33
N GLU A 412 11.28 -13.25 -3.25
CA GLU A 412 11.46 -14.62 -2.75
C GLU A 412 10.30 -15.11 -1.87
N LEU A 413 9.83 -14.30 -0.92
CA LEU A 413 8.90 -14.71 0.14
C LEU A 413 7.50 -14.07 0.06
N GLY A 414 7.32 -12.98 -0.71
CA GLY A 414 6.07 -12.22 -0.77
C GLY A 414 4.89 -12.96 -1.44
N SER A 415 3.69 -12.36 -1.42
CA SER A 415 2.53 -12.95 -2.11
C SER A 415 2.70 -12.91 -3.65
N ALA A 416 1.77 -13.52 -4.38
CA ALA A 416 1.73 -13.39 -5.84
C ALA A 416 1.65 -11.92 -6.33
N ARG A 417 1.04 -11.01 -5.53
CA ARG A 417 1.02 -9.56 -5.81
C ARG A 417 2.28 -8.87 -5.29
N GLY A 418 2.75 -9.22 -4.09
CA GLY A 418 4.00 -8.69 -3.53
C GLY A 418 5.18 -8.91 -4.48
N LYS A 419 5.34 -10.15 -4.97
CA LYS A 419 6.35 -10.54 -5.97
C LYS A 419 6.24 -9.76 -7.28
N GLU A 420 5.02 -9.53 -7.78
CA GLU A 420 4.81 -8.77 -9.01
C GLU A 420 5.15 -7.28 -8.85
N ASN A 421 4.74 -6.67 -7.74
CA ASN A 421 5.02 -5.27 -7.43
C ASN A 421 6.51 -5.06 -7.15
N ALA A 422 7.16 -5.98 -6.44
CA ALA A 422 8.60 -5.93 -6.17
C ALA A 422 9.43 -6.08 -7.45
N ALA A 423 9.07 -7.02 -8.34
CA ALA A 423 9.69 -7.15 -9.65
C ALA A 423 9.48 -5.90 -10.53
N ALA A 424 8.31 -5.25 -10.47
CA ALA A 424 8.06 -3.98 -11.17
C ALA A 424 8.93 -2.83 -10.60
N ALA A 425 9.06 -2.74 -9.28
CA ALA A 425 9.87 -1.73 -8.61
C ALA A 425 11.36 -1.90 -8.95
N LEU A 426 11.90 -3.10 -8.75
CA LEU A 426 13.30 -3.41 -9.04
C LEU A 426 13.63 -3.24 -10.53
N LEU A 427 12.74 -3.60 -11.45
CA LEU A 427 12.94 -3.35 -12.88
C LEU A 427 13.08 -1.85 -13.19
N ARG A 428 12.24 -0.99 -12.61
CA ARG A 428 12.30 0.47 -12.79
C ARG A 428 13.55 1.09 -12.16
N ILE A 429 13.91 0.64 -10.96
CA ILE A 429 15.09 1.10 -10.21
C ILE A 429 16.38 0.70 -10.94
N CYS A 430 16.53 -0.59 -11.29
CA CYS A 430 17.68 -1.12 -12.02
C CYS A 430 17.86 -0.44 -13.38
N SER A 431 16.78 -0.27 -14.15
CA SER A 431 16.82 0.41 -15.46
C SER A 431 17.26 1.88 -15.41
N SER A 432 17.41 2.47 -14.21
CA SER A 432 17.88 3.85 -14.01
C SER A 432 19.32 3.96 -13.47
N SER A 433 19.97 2.84 -13.08
CA SER A 433 21.27 2.90 -12.40
C SER A 433 21.99 1.55 -12.37
N ASN A 434 23.17 1.48 -13.02
CA ASN A 434 24.06 0.33 -12.96
C ASN A 434 24.46 -0.04 -11.51
N LYS A 435 24.58 0.95 -10.61
CA LYS A 435 24.85 0.71 -9.19
C LYS A 435 23.73 -0.12 -8.54
N PHE A 436 22.47 0.22 -8.84
CA PHE A 436 21.33 -0.51 -8.29
C PHE A 436 21.18 -1.91 -8.91
N CYS A 437 21.55 -2.10 -10.19
CA CYS A 437 21.68 -3.43 -10.78
C CYS A 437 22.71 -4.28 -10.03
N ILE A 438 23.90 -3.73 -9.76
CA ILE A 438 24.98 -4.43 -9.05
C ILE A 438 24.53 -4.79 -7.64
N MET A 439 23.91 -3.86 -6.91
CA MET A 439 23.36 -4.14 -5.57
C MET A 439 22.33 -5.27 -5.62
N ALA A 440 21.34 -5.23 -6.53
CA ALA A 440 20.34 -6.30 -6.64
C ALA A 440 20.97 -7.68 -6.94
N ILE A 441 22.01 -7.73 -7.77
CA ILE A 441 22.76 -8.96 -8.05
C ILE A 441 23.53 -9.45 -6.80
N GLN A 442 24.11 -8.54 -6.01
CA GLN A 442 24.81 -8.84 -4.76
C GLN A 442 23.86 -9.36 -3.66
N GLU A 443 22.64 -8.83 -3.58
CA GLU A 443 21.55 -9.34 -2.72
C GLU A 443 20.98 -10.69 -3.21
N GLY A 444 21.56 -11.32 -4.25
CA GLY A 444 21.20 -12.69 -4.66
C GLY A 444 19.90 -12.81 -5.46
N ILE A 445 19.41 -11.74 -6.09
CA ILE A 445 18.11 -11.71 -6.81
C ILE A 445 17.92 -12.77 -7.92
N ILE A 446 19.00 -13.38 -8.44
CA ILE A 446 18.95 -14.20 -9.66
C ILE A 446 18.11 -15.48 -9.50
N PRO A 447 18.31 -16.37 -8.49
CA PRO A 447 17.47 -17.56 -8.34
C PRO A 447 15.98 -17.23 -8.05
N PRO A 448 15.62 -16.26 -7.19
CA PRO A 448 14.24 -15.82 -7.03
C PRO A 448 13.58 -15.36 -8.35
N LEU A 449 14.29 -14.62 -9.22
CA LEU A 449 13.77 -14.22 -10.52
C LEU A 449 13.63 -15.39 -11.50
N VAL A 450 14.56 -16.34 -11.51
CA VAL A 450 14.45 -17.55 -12.34
C VAL A 450 13.23 -18.37 -11.92
N ALA A 451 13.01 -18.56 -10.60
CA ALA A 451 11.80 -19.20 -10.09
C ALA A 451 10.54 -18.42 -10.49
N LEU A 452 10.50 -17.09 -10.28
CA LEU A 452 9.35 -16.25 -10.61
C LEU A 452 9.01 -16.29 -12.11
N SER A 453 10.02 -16.36 -12.99
CA SER A 453 9.84 -16.51 -14.44
C SER A 453 9.16 -17.84 -14.86
N GLN A 454 9.18 -18.85 -13.99
CA GLN A 454 8.59 -20.17 -14.23
C GLN A 454 7.22 -20.33 -13.54
N SER A 455 7.07 -19.85 -12.30
CA SER A 455 5.89 -20.09 -11.46
C SER A 455 4.98 -18.87 -11.19
N GLY A 456 5.42 -17.64 -11.51
CA GLY A 456 4.67 -16.41 -11.25
C GLY A 456 3.39 -16.20 -12.09
N THR A 457 2.66 -15.13 -11.77
CA THR A 457 1.60 -14.55 -12.63
C THR A 457 2.19 -14.16 -14.00
N THR A 458 1.37 -14.00 -15.04
CA THR A 458 1.84 -13.58 -16.37
C THR A 458 2.68 -12.30 -16.28
N ARG A 459 2.13 -11.25 -15.66
CA ARG A 459 2.83 -9.97 -15.46
C ARG A 459 4.12 -10.14 -14.63
N ALA A 460 4.12 -10.98 -13.59
CA ALA A 460 5.33 -11.24 -12.79
C ALA A 460 6.41 -11.97 -13.59
N LYS A 461 6.03 -12.88 -14.49
CA LYS A 461 6.93 -13.57 -15.42
C LYS A 461 7.55 -12.60 -16.42
N ASP A 462 6.73 -11.74 -17.03
CA ASP A 462 7.18 -10.73 -17.99
C ASP A 462 8.19 -9.77 -17.33
N LYS A 463 7.84 -9.26 -16.14
CA LYS A 463 8.71 -8.39 -15.30
C LYS A 463 10.02 -9.10 -14.92
N ALA A 464 9.96 -10.38 -14.53
CA ALA A 464 11.15 -11.15 -14.18
C ALA A 464 12.07 -11.45 -15.38
N GLN A 465 11.49 -11.79 -16.54
CA GLN A 465 12.25 -12.03 -17.77
C GLN A 465 12.91 -10.74 -18.29
N ALA A 466 12.22 -9.60 -18.18
CA ALA A 466 12.80 -8.29 -18.49
C ALA A 466 13.99 -7.96 -17.59
N LEU A 467 13.87 -8.19 -16.28
CA LEU A 467 14.93 -7.89 -15.30
C LEU A 467 16.14 -8.84 -15.45
N LEU A 468 15.92 -10.14 -15.68
CA LEU A 468 16.98 -11.08 -16.04
C LEU A 468 17.70 -10.69 -17.35
N SER A 469 16.95 -10.15 -18.32
CA SER A 469 17.51 -9.67 -19.60
C SER A 469 18.31 -8.37 -19.43
N LEU A 470 17.90 -7.49 -18.52
CA LEU A 470 18.66 -6.29 -18.14
C LEU A 470 20.00 -6.67 -17.50
N PHE A 471 20.00 -7.57 -16.51
CA PHE A 471 21.24 -8.03 -15.87
C PHE A 471 22.18 -8.74 -16.84
N ARG A 472 21.67 -9.55 -17.78
CA ARG A 472 22.48 -10.13 -18.85
C ARG A 472 23.20 -9.05 -19.67
N LYS A 473 22.52 -7.97 -20.08
CA LYS A 473 23.13 -6.87 -20.84
C LYS A 473 24.28 -6.22 -20.05
N HIS A 474 24.05 -5.87 -18.78
CA HIS A 474 25.11 -5.29 -17.93
C HIS A 474 26.33 -6.20 -17.78
N VAL A 475 26.15 -7.51 -17.64
CA VAL A 475 27.27 -8.46 -17.56
C VAL A 475 28.10 -8.49 -18.85
N HIS A 476 27.50 -8.26 -20.02
CA HIS A 476 28.25 -8.20 -21.28
C HIS A 476 28.95 -6.85 -21.46
N SER A 477 28.25 -5.73 -21.25
CA SER A 477 28.85 -4.38 -21.37
C SER A 477 30.02 -4.16 -20.41
N ASN A 478 29.93 -4.68 -19.17
CA ASN A 478 31.02 -4.61 -18.19
C ASN A 478 32.25 -5.49 -18.56
N VAL A 479 32.15 -6.36 -19.57
CA VAL A 479 33.29 -7.11 -20.13
C VAL A 479 33.87 -6.39 -21.36
N GLU A 480 33.03 -5.70 -22.12
CA GLU A 480 33.44 -4.89 -23.28
C GLU A 480 34.19 -3.60 -22.89
N GLU A 481 33.95 -3.03 -21.71
CA GLU A 481 34.69 -1.86 -21.18
C GLU A 481 36.07 -2.20 -20.56
N VAL A 482 36.49 -3.48 -20.58
CA VAL A 482 37.74 -3.97 -19.93
C VAL A 482 38.76 -4.51 -20.97
N HIS A 483 38.54 -4.21 -22.26
CA HIS A 483 39.38 -4.62 -23.39
C HIS A 483 39.75 -3.45 -24.30
#